data_AF-A0A5N8WHX3-F1
#
_entry.id   AF-A0A5N8WHX3-F1
#
_cell.length_a   1.000
_cell.length_b   1.000
_cell.length_c   1.000
_cell.angle_alpha   90.00
_cell.angle_beta   90.00
_cell.angle_gamma   90.00
#
_symmetry.space_group_name_H-M   'P 1'
#
loop_
_entity.id
_entity.type
_entity.pdbx_description
1 polymer ?
#
loop_
_entity_poly.entity_id
_entity_poly.type
_entity_poly.pdbx_seq_one_letter_code
_entity_poly.pdbx_strand_id
1 'polypeptide(L)' 'MHPSASSTSTSRARSGLPDRHPKAQRTAFEVVPGTGTGELTGLRGTGGFTYRHGESSVAYTFDYELD' A
#
# COMPACT_ATOMS: atom_id res chain seq x y z
N MET A 1 -8.72 24.92 -5.88
CA MET A 1 -8.22 24.78 -7.26
C MET A 1 -6.79 24.23 -7.19
N HIS A 2 -6.58 22.95 -7.51
CA HIS A 2 -5.25 22.37 -7.73
C HIS A 2 -5.22 21.79 -9.16
N PRO A 3 -4.17 22.03 -9.97
CA PRO A 3 -4.09 21.46 -11.31
C PRO A 3 -3.82 19.95 -11.21
N SER A 4 -4.76 19.16 -11.74
CA SER A 4 -4.63 17.72 -11.91
C SER A 4 -3.75 17.46 -13.14
N ALA A 5 -2.50 17.04 -12.94
CA ALA A 5 -1.65 16.58 -14.03
C ALA A 5 -2.08 15.16 -14.46
N SER A 6 -2.89 15.07 -15.51
CA SER A 6 -3.23 13.80 -16.16
C SER A 6 -2.13 13.45 -17.17
N SER A 7 -1.23 12.55 -16.80
CA SER A 7 -0.27 11.96 -17.74
C SER A 7 -0.93 10.78 -18.46
N THR A 8 -1.51 11.04 -19.64
CA THR A 8 -2.06 9.99 -20.52
C THR A 8 -0.92 9.31 -21.28
N SER A 9 -0.47 8.16 -20.76
CA SER A 9 0.46 7.28 -21.47
C SER A 9 -0.31 6.44 -22.50
N THR A 10 -0.19 6.76 -23.79
CA THR A 10 -0.75 5.92 -24.87
C THR A 10 0.23 4.80 -25.17
N SER A 11 0.01 3.64 -24.54
CA SER A 11 0.75 2.42 -24.85
C SER A 11 -0.04 1.59 -25.87
N ARG A 12 0.47 1.51 -27.11
CA ARG A 12 0.01 0.51 -28.08
C ARG A 12 1.05 -0.61 -28.13
N ALA A 13 0.83 -1.66 -27.35
CA ALA A 13 1.60 -2.90 -27.47
C ALA A 13 0.69 -4.03 -27.96
N ARG A 14 0.95 -4.53 -29.17
CA ARG A 14 0.54 -5.87 -29.59
C ARG A 14 1.81 -6.67 -29.88
N SER A 15 2.17 -7.56 -28.96
CA SER A 15 2.85 -8.81 -29.26
C SER A 15 2.75 -9.70 -28.02
N GLY A 16 2.15 -10.88 -28.19
CA GLY A 16 1.86 -11.81 -27.11
C GLY A 16 3.12 -12.37 -26.47
N LEU A 17 3.25 -12.12 -25.17
CA LEU A 17 4.10 -12.83 -24.23
C LEU A 17 3.15 -13.35 -23.14
N PRO A 18 3.31 -14.57 -22.58
CA PRO A 18 2.47 -14.99 -21.46
C PRO A 18 2.55 -13.92 -20.39
N ASP A 19 1.41 -13.41 -19.94
CA ASP A 19 1.33 -12.50 -18.82
C ASP A 19 2.01 -13.21 -17.64
N ARG A 20 3.29 -12.91 -17.41
CA ARG A 20 3.86 -13.01 -16.08
C ARG A 20 3.10 -11.97 -15.29
N HIS A 21 1.91 -12.32 -14.80
CA HIS A 21 1.18 -11.46 -13.91
C HIS A 21 2.16 -11.08 -12.81
N PRO A 22 2.48 -9.79 -12.64
CA PRO A 22 3.36 -9.38 -11.56
C PRO A 22 2.72 -9.94 -10.28
N LYS A 23 3.45 -10.80 -9.57
CA LYS A 23 2.92 -11.41 -8.35
C LYS A 23 2.65 -10.28 -7.36
N ALA A 24 1.38 -10.03 -7.10
CA ALA A 24 0.93 -9.12 -6.08
C ALA A 24 0.73 -9.90 -4.79
N GLN A 25 1.36 -9.47 -3.71
CA GLN A 25 1.23 -10.09 -2.39
C GLN A 25 0.49 -9.15 -1.45
N ARG A 26 -0.64 -9.62 -0.92
CA ARG A 26 -1.41 -8.91 0.12
C ARG A 26 -0.91 -9.32 1.49
N THR A 27 -0.62 -8.34 2.32
CA THR A 27 -0.18 -8.52 3.70
C THR A 27 -1.07 -7.71 4.63
N ALA A 28 -1.37 -8.26 5.81
CA ALA A 28 -2.03 -7.56 6.90
C ALA A 28 -1.10 -7.52 8.12
N PHE A 29 -1.24 -6.49 8.95
CA PHE A 29 -0.53 -6.32 10.20
C PHE A 29 -1.44 -5.71 11.27
N GLU A 30 -1.05 -5.85 12.53
CA GLU A 30 -1.76 -5.33 13.70
C GLU A 30 -0.75 -4.80 14.72
N VAL A 31 -1.13 -3.76 15.45
CA VAL A 31 -0.37 -3.26 16.60
C VAL A 31 -0.63 -4.16 17.79
N VAL A 32 0.43 -4.72 18.36
CA VAL A 32 0.31 -5.53 19.56
C VAL A 32 -0.11 -4.63 20.73
N PRO A 33 -1.16 -4.98 21.51
CA PRO A 33 -1.62 -4.16 22.62
C PRO A 33 -0.51 -3.85 23.63
N GLY A 34 -0.40 -2.57 24.01
CA GLY A 34 0.58 -2.12 25.01
C GLY A 34 2.01 -1.92 24.50
N THR A 35 2.28 -2.09 23.20
CA THR A 35 3.63 -1.86 22.64
C THR A 35 3.89 -0.43 22.19
N GLY A 36 2.86 0.42 22.14
CA GLY A 36 3.00 1.84 21.87
C GLY A 36 3.73 2.56 23.01
N THR A 37 4.58 3.53 22.67
CA THR A 37 5.40 4.28 23.64
C THR A 37 5.30 5.79 23.41
N GLY A 38 5.59 6.57 24.45
CA GLY A 38 5.52 8.04 24.37
C GLY A 38 4.12 8.51 24.00
N GLU A 39 4.01 9.33 22.97
CA GLU A 39 2.74 9.84 22.42
C GLU A 39 1.87 8.74 21.78
N LEU A 40 2.43 7.54 21.56
CA LEU A 40 1.71 6.40 21.02
C LEU A 40 1.28 5.41 22.12
N THR A 41 1.45 5.75 23.39
CA THR A 41 0.95 4.92 24.50
C THR A 41 -0.57 4.78 24.34
N GLY A 42 -1.08 3.55 24.38
CA GLY A 42 -2.50 3.27 24.12
C GLY A 42 -2.87 3.05 22.65
N LEU A 43 -1.92 3.18 21.71
CA LEU A 43 -2.18 2.95 20.29
C LEU A 43 -2.64 1.53 20.02
N ARG A 44 -3.72 1.42 19.24
CA ARG A 44 -4.23 0.18 18.65
C ARG A 44 -4.49 0.40 17.17
N GLY A 45 -4.44 -0.66 16.37
CA GLY A 45 -4.79 -0.55 14.97
C GLY A 45 -4.43 -1.76 14.14
N THR A 46 -5.01 -1.80 12.95
CA THR A 46 -4.75 -2.82 11.93
C THR A 46 -4.46 -2.16 10.61
N GLY A 47 -3.67 -2.81 9.78
CA GLY A 47 -3.34 -2.28 8.48
C GLY A 47 -2.97 -3.35 7.48
N GLY A 48 -2.67 -2.91 6.28
CA GLY A 48 -2.24 -3.82 5.23
C GLY A 48 -1.78 -3.10 3.97
N PHE A 49 -1.12 -3.86 3.12
CA PHE A 49 -0.63 -3.37 1.83
C PHE A 49 -0.62 -4.49 0.80
N THR A 50 -0.61 -4.09 -0.47
CA THR A 50 -0.41 -5.01 -1.59
C THR A 50 0.90 -4.69 -2.27
N TYR A 51 1.93 -5.50 -2.03
CA TYR A 51 3.20 -5.37 -2.71
C TYR A 51 3.10 -5.93 -4.13
N ARG A 52 3.51 -5.17 -5.14
CA ARG A 52 3.70 -5.68 -6.51
C ARG A 52 5.19 -5.71 -6.82
N HIS A 53 5.65 -6.85 -7.32
CA HIS A 53 7.05 -7.04 -7.65
C HIS A 53 7.54 -5.97 -8.65
N GLY A 54 8.54 -5.18 -8.24
CA GLY A 54 9.10 -4.08 -9.02
C GLY A 54 8.59 -2.69 -8.64
N GLU A 55 7.61 -2.57 -7.75
CA GLU A 55 7.26 -1.28 -7.15
C GLU A 55 8.24 -0.93 -6.02
N SER A 56 8.77 0.30 -6.05
CA SER A 56 9.66 0.85 -5.02
C SER A 56 8.91 1.56 -3.89
N SER A 57 7.63 1.86 -4.10
CA SER A 57 6.74 2.47 -3.11
C SER A 57 5.39 1.78 -3.17
N VAL A 58 4.86 1.43 -2.00
CA VAL A 58 3.61 0.68 -1.88
C VAL A 58 2.65 1.46 -0.99
N ALA A 59 1.44 1.68 -1.50
CA ALA A 59 0.37 2.25 -0.69
C ALA A 59 -0.06 1.25 0.40
N TYR A 60 -0.22 1.75 1.62
CA TYR A 60 -0.75 0.98 2.74
C TYR A 60 -1.91 1.74 3.39
N THR A 61 -2.80 0.99 4.03
CA THR A 61 -3.86 1.53 4.88
C THR A 61 -3.57 1.14 6.32
N PHE A 62 -3.86 2.04 7.25
CA PHE A 62 -3.73 1.81 8.68
C PHE A 62 -4.89 2.48 9.40
N ASP A 63 -5.79 1.64 9.92
CA ASP A 63 -6.93 2.05 10.71
C ASP A 63 -6.51 1.96 12.18
N TYR A 64 -6.59 3.07 12.91
CA TYR A 64 -6.05 3.17 14.26
C TYR A 64 -6.94 3.96 15.20
N GLU A 65 -6.76 3.65 16.47
CA GLU A 65 -7.36 4.34 17.62
C GLU A 65 -6.25 4.66 18.62
N LEU A 66 -6.37 5.81 19.29
CA LEU A 66 -5.46 6.23 20.34
C LEU A 66 -6.29 6.67 21.55
N ASP A 67 -6.06 5.98 22.67
CA ASP A 67 -6.73 6.19 23.96
C ASP A 67 -6.13 7.39 24.73
#